data_AF-A0A7H0F1J9-F1
#
_entry.id   AF-A0A7H0F1J9-F1
#
_cell.length_a   1.000
_cell.length_b   1.000
_cell.length_c   1.000
_cell.angle_alpha   90.00
_cell.angle_beta   90.00
_cell.angle_gamma   90.00
#
_symmetry.space_group_name_H-M   'P 1'
#
loop_
_entity.id
_entity.type
_entity.pdbx_description
1 polymer ?
#
loop_
_entity_poly.entity_id
_entity_poly.type
_entity_poly.pdbx_seq_one_letter_code
_entity_poly.pdbx_strand_id
1 'polypeptide(L)'
;MAPYHFCSGFSKYWYEHHLVQRDFQITELVANGDWYALLYQEITRLGSMERQRGNWIWPMAYAYALLGYMYFTLRGKQFREDLACFGWHVVAVKN
;
A
#
# COMPACT_ATOMS: atom_id res chain seq x y z
N MET A 1 8.50 25.37 12.21
CA MET A 1 7.06 25.11 11.97
C MET A 1 7.00 24.26 10.71
N ALA A 2 6.55 23.01 10.81
CA ALA A 2 6.48 22.14 9.63
C ALA A 2 5.31 22.63 8.75
N PRO A 3 5.55 23.12 7.52
CA PRO A 3 4.49 23.69 6.68
C PRO A 3 3.57 22.63 6.06
N TYR A 4 3.83 21.34 6.31
CA TYR A 4 3.11 20.21 5.74
C TYR A 4 2.73 19.20 6.82
N HIS A 5 1.45 18.82 6.83
CA HIS A 5 0.93 17.75 7.66
C HIS A 5 0.64 16.54 6.78
N PHE A 6 1.38 15.46 6.98
CA PHE A 6 1.18 14.21 6.27
C PHE A 6 0.29 13.30 7.10
N CYS A 7 -0.82 12.84 6.52
CA CYS A 7 -1.65 11.81 7.09
C CYS A 7 -1.80 10.70 6.07
N SER A 8 -1.32 9.49 6.40
CA SER A 8 -1.36 8.31 5.54
C SER A 8 -2.22 7.21 6.18
N GLY A 9 -2.66 6.24 5.38
CA GLY A 9 -3.42 5.08 5.84
C GLY A 9 -4.93 5.17 5.67
N PHE A 10 -5.45 6.26 5.09
CA PHE A 10 -6.87 6.35 4.73
C PHE A 10 -7.13 5.92 3.28
N SER A 11 -8.37 5.53 2.99
CA SER A 11 -8.80 5.31 1.61
C SER A 11 -8.91 6.64 0.86
N LYS A 12 -8.82 6.60 -0.47
CA LYS A 12 -9.08 7.74 -1.36
C LYS A 12 -10.34 8.52 -0.97
N TYR A 13 -11.43 7.80 -0.69
CA TYR A 13 -12.72 8.37 -0.34
C TYR A 13 -12.72 9.18 0.95
N TRP A 14 -11.84 8.83 1.90
CA TRP A 14 -11.72 9.61 3.13
C TRP A 14 -11.20 11.02 2.82
N TYR A 15 -10.17 11.13 1.98
CA TYR A 15 -9.59 12.43 1.60
C TYR A 15 -10.58 13.26 0.79
N GLU A 16 -11.23 12.66 -0.21
CA GLU A 16 -12.25 13.33 -1.02
C GLU A 16 -13.41 13.85 -0.16
N HIS A 17 -13.86 13.08 0.84
CA HIS A 17 -14.95 13.51 1.72
C HIS A 17 -14.50 14.63 2.68
N HIS A 18 -13.40 14.44 3.40
CA HIS A 18 -13.05 15.31 4.53
C HIS A 18 -12.35 16.60 4.11
N LEU A 19 -11.57 16.58 3.02
CA LEU A 19 -10.87 17.77 2.54
C LEU A 19 -11.83 18.72 1.84
N VAL A 20 -12.72 18.20 0.99
CA VAL A 20 -13.74 19.01 0.31
C VAL A 20 -14.68 19.67 1.32
N GLN A 21 -15.08 18.96 2.38
CA GLN A 21 -15.89 19.54 3.48
C GLN A 21 -15.21 20.67 4.27
N ARG A 22 -13.90 20.83 4.13
CA ARG A 22 -13.10 21.85 4.84
C ARG A 22 -12.60 22.95 3.90
N ASP A 23 -13.23 23.08 2.73
CA ASP A 23 -12.89 24.05 1.69
C ASP A 23 -11.47 23.89 1.12
N PHE A 24 -10.93 22.67 1.18
CA PHE A 24 -9.71 22.31 0.46
C PHE A 24 -10.05 21.81 -0.94
N GLN A 25 -9.35 22.34 -1.94
CA GLN A 25 -9.35 21.81 -3.29
C GLN A 25 -8.21 20.80 -3.44
N ILE A 26 -8.55 19.54 -3.69
CA ILE A 26 -7.56 18.49 -3.98
C ILE A 26 -7.01 18.73 -5.40
N THR A 27 -5.71 19.03 -5.51
CA THR A 27 -5.03 19.22 -6.79
C THR A 27 -4.43 17.93 -7.31
N GLU A 28 -3.99 17.04 -6.41
CA GLU A 28 -3.36 15.78 -6.76
C GLU A 28 -3.72 14.70 -5.73
N LEU A 29 -4.04 13.50 -6.21
CA LEU A 29 -4.33 12.33 -5.39
C LEU A 29 -3.79 11.09 -6.10
N VAL A 30 -2.60 10.64 -5.68
CA VAL A 30 -1.85 9.56 -6.33
C VAL A 30 -1.67 8.40 -5.37
N ALA A 31 -1.97 7.19 -5.82
CA ALA A 31 -1.72 5.97 -5.04
C ALA A 31 -0.22 5.66 -4.99
N ASN A 32 0.30 5.35 -3.81
CA ASN A 32 1.62 4.75 -3.66
C ASN A 32 1.51 3.24 -3.84
N GLY A 33 1.88 2.77 -5.03
CA GLY A 33 1.72 1.38 -5.42
C GLY A 33 0.26 0.99 -5.55
N ASP A 34 0.01 -0.31 -5.62
CA ASP A 34 -1.31 -0.88 -5.81
C ASP A 34 -1.47 -2.14 -4.96
N TRP A 35 -2.62 -2.79 -5.07
CA TRP A 35 -2.93 -3.97 -4.28
C TRP A 35 -1.95 -5.11 -4.56
N TYR A 36 -1.51 -5.25 -5.81
CA TYR A 36 -0.56 -6.26 -6.23
C TYR A 36 0.83 -6.03 -5.62
N ALA A 37 1.31 -4.78 -5.61
CA ALA A 37 2.58 -4.40 -4.99
C ALA A 37 2.53 -4.64 -3.48
N LEU A 38 1.41 -4.28 -2.84
CA LEU A 38 1.19 -4.52 -1.42
C LEU A 38 1.20 -6.02 -1.11
N LEU A 39 0.44 -6.82 -1.86
CA LEU A 39 0.37 -8.27 -1.68
C LEU A 39 1.74 -8.92 -1.89
N TYR A 40 2.46 -8.53 -2.93
CA TYR A 40 3.81 -9.03 -3.20
C TYR A 40 4.77 -8.75 -2.04
N GLN A 41 4.73 -7.53 -1.49
CA GLN A 41 5.52 -7.18 -0.31
C GLN A 41 5.14 -8.01 0.91
N GLU A 42 3.85 -8.20 1.18
CA GLU A 42 3.41 -8.97 2.35
C GLU A 42 3.77 -10.46 2.24
N ILE A 43 3.61 -11.06 1.06
CA ILE A 43 4.01 -12.45 0.80
C ILE A 43 5.51 -12.64 1.01
N THR A 44 6.34 -11.72 0.51
CA THR A 44 7.80 -11.80 0.64
C THR A 44 8.29 -11.48 2.06
N ARG A 45 7.57 -10.62 2.81
CA ARG A 45 7.88 -10.29 4.20
C ARG A 45 7.51 -11.41 5.19
N LEU A 46 6.53 -12.23 4.87
CA LEU A 46 6.02 -13.27 5.76
C LEU A 46 7.13 -14.20 6.30
N GLY A 47 8.05 -14.65 5.44
CA GLY A 47 9.12 -15.56 5.85
C GLY A 47 10.04 -15.00 6.94
N SER A 48 10.40 -13.71 6.85
CA SER A 48 11.26 -13.08 7.86
C SER A 48 10.51 -12.85 9.18
N MET A 49 9.21 -12.53 9.12
CA MET A 49 8.36 -12.36 10.30
C MET A 49 8.18 -13.68 11.06
N GLU A 50 7.88 -14.77 10.36
CA GLU A 50 7.73 -16.10 10.96
C GLU A 50 9.03 -16.58 11.60
N ARG A 51 10.17 -16.35 10.93
CA ARG A 51 11.49 -16.66 11.47
C ARG A 51 11.80 -15.85 12.74
N GLN A 52 11.51 -14.55 12.74
CA GLN A 52 11.75 -13.68 13.89
C GLN A 52 10.91 -14.09 15.11
N ARG A 53 9.69 -14.59 14.89
CA ARG A 53 8.80 -15.07 15.96
C ARG A 53 9.08 -16.50 16.41
N GLY A 54 10.07 -17.18 15.82
CA GLY A 54 10.47 -18.53 16.19
C GLY A 54 9.46 -19.61 15.77
N ASN A 55 8.60 -19.34 14.79
CA ASN A 55 7.64 -20.35 14.31
C ASN A 55 8.37 -21.41 13.47
N TRP A 56 8.33 -22.68 13.88
CA TRP A 56 9.00 -23.79 13.20
C TRP A 56 8.68 -23.90 11.69
N ILE A 57 7.47 -23.49 11.29
CA ILE A 57 7.03 -23.59 9.89
C ILE A 57 7.57 -22.47 8.99
N TRP A 58 8.46 -21.59 9.49
CA TRP A 58 9.07 -20.50 8.74
C TRP A 58 9.64 -20.91 7.36
N PRO A 59 10.21 -22.10 7.12
CA PRO A 59 10.68 -22.48 5.78
C PRO A 59 9.56 -22.54 4.75
N MET A 60 8.34 -22.95 5.17
CA MET A 60 7.18 -22.98 4.29
C MET A 60 6.73 -21.57 3.87
N ALA A 61 6.89 -20.58 4.76
CA ALA A 61 6.62 -19.19 4.41
C ALA A 61 7.58 -18.67 3.32
N TYR A 62 8.86 -19.07 3.37
CA TYR A 62 9.80 -18.77 2.27
C TYR A 62 9.46 -19.53 0.98
N ALA A 63 9.04 -20.79 1.06
CA ALA A 63 8.58 -21.54 -0.11
C ALA A 63 7.35 -20.88 -0.76
N TYR A 64 6.40 -20.43 0.07
CA TYR A 64 5.25 -19.64 -0.39
C TYR A 64 5.67 -18.32 -1.04
N ALA A 65 6.67 -17.63 -0.48
CA ALA A 65 7.22 -16.42 -1.07
C ALA A 65 7.85 -16.67 -2.45
N LEU A 66 8.53 -17.80 -2.65
CA LEU A 66 9.08 -18.18 -3.96
C LEU A 66 7.98 -18.46 -4.99
N LEU A 67 6.90 -19.14 -4.58
CA LEU A 67 5.73 -19.35 -5.46
C LEU A 67 5.05 -18.02 -5.81
N GLY A 68 4.91 -17.13 -4.83
CA GLY A 68 4.40 -15.77 -5.04
C GLY A 68 5.28 -14.99 -6.02
N TYR A 69 6.60 -14.99 -5.82
CA TYR A 69 7.56 -14.37 -6.72
C TYR A 69 7.39 -14.88 -8.16
N MET A 70 7.35 -16.20 -8.35
CA MET A 70 7.16 -16.82 -9.66
C MET A 70 5.81 -16.41 -10.28
N TYR A 71 4.73 -16.35 -9.50
CA TYR A 71 3.45 -15.86 -10.00
C TYR A 71 3.54 -14.39 -10.46
N PHE A 72 4.18 -13.53 -9.66
CA PHE A 72 4.30 -12.10 -9.96
C PHE A 72 5.23 -11.80 -11.14
N THR A 73 6.21 -12.66 -11.44
CA THR A 73 7.05 -12.54 -12.64
C THR A 73 6.34 -13.03 -13.90
N LEU A 74 5.47 -14.04 -13.78
CA LEU A 74 4.74 -14.61 -14.92
C LEU A 74 3.45 -13.86 -15.26
N ARG A 75 2.81 -13.23 -14.27
CA ARG A 75 1.59 -12.46 -14.53
C ARG A 75 1.86 -11.25 -15.40
N GLY A 76 0.88 -10.87 -16.22
CA GLY A 76 0.92 -9.60 -16.94
C GLY A 76 0.86 -8.39 -15.99
N LYS A 77 1.32 -7.23 -16.48
CA LYS A 77 1.24 -5.96 -15.76
C LYS A 77 -0.23 -5.50 -15.69
N GLN A 78 -0.81 -5.57 -14.51
CA GLN A 78 -2.12 -4.98 -14.20
C GLN A 78 -2.04 -4.22 -12.90
N PHE A 79 -2.80 -3.12 -12.83
CA PHE A 79 -2.82 -2.22 -11.67
C PHE A 79 -4.20 -2.21 -11.01
N ARG A 80 -4.23 -2.23 -9.67
CA ARG A 80 -5.45 -2.16 -8.86
C ARG A 80 -5.23 -1.34 -7.59
N GLU A 81 -5.32 -0.02 -7.73
CA GLU A 81 -5.17 0.95 -6.64
C GLU A 81 -6.46 1.18 -5.83
N ASP A 82 -7.60 0.78 -6.39
CA ASP A 82 -8.95 0.89 -5.81
C ASP A 82 -9.13 0.00 -4.58
N LEU A 83 -8.49 -1.18 -4.59
CA LEU A 83 -8.66 -2.19 -3.54
C LEU A 83 -7.75 -1.93 -2.33
N ALA A 84 -6.46 -1.71 -2.59
CA ALA A 84 -5.48 -1.32 -1.58
C ALA A 84 -4.24 -0.70 -2.25
N CYS A 85 -3.49 0.08 -1.50
CA CYS A 85 -2.17 0.58 -1.86
C CYS A 85 -1.39 0.86 -0.56
N PHE A 86 -0.11 1.23 -0.65
CA PHE A 86 0.68 1.58 0.53
C PHE A 86 0.21 2.89 1.20
N GLY A 87 -0.56 3.69 0.48
CA GLY A 87 -1.15 4.94 0.95
C GLY A 87 -1.36 5.91 -0.20
N TRP A 88 -2.03 7.02 0.07
CA TRP A 88 -2.29 8.06 -0.92
C TRP A 88 -1.38 9.26 -0.67
N HIS A 89 -0.73 9.75 -1.72
CA HIS A 89 -0.11 11.05 -1.74
C HIS A 89 -1.15 12.07 -2.16
N VAL A 90 -1.45 13.03 -1.28
CA VAL A 90 -2.51 14.02 -1.48
C VAL A 90 -1.92 15.41 -1.38
N VAL A 91 -2.15 16.21 -2.41
CA VAL A 91 -1.86 17.64 -2.44
C VAL A 91 -3.19 18.37 -2.53
N ALA A 92 -3.44 19.25 -1.57
CA ALA A 92 -4.65 20.05 -1.53
C ALA A 92 -4.34 21.49 -1.09
N VAL A 93 -5.03 22.45 -1.69
CA VAL A 93 -4.88 23.88 -1.42
C VAL A 93 -6.13 24.37 -0.71
N LYS A 94 -5.93 25.14 0.37
CA LYS A 94 -7.04 25.80 1.05
C LYS A 94 -7.38 27.09 0.32
N ASN A 95 -8.65 27.27 -0.02
CA ASN A 95 -9.15 28.55 -0.53
C ASN A 95 -9.20 29.62 0.57
#